data_AF-A0A532U6L8-F1
#
_entry.id   AF-A0A532U6L8-F1
#
_cell.length_a   1.000
_cell.length_b   1.000
_cell.length_c   1.000
_cell.angle_alpha   90.00
_cell.angle_beta   90.00
_cell.angle_gamma   90.00
#
_symmetry.space_group_name_H-M   'P 1'
#
loop_
_entity.id
_entity.type
_entity.pdbx_description
1 polymer ?
#
loop_
_entity_poly.entity_id
_entity_poly.type
_entity_poly.pdbx_seq_one_letter_code
_entity_poly.pdbx_strand_id
1 'polypeptide(L)'
;MSEVFTVWIAAILTLTVYSYLLADNPLYRLAEHLFVGSSVGYVAVVILHNILRPRLLEPLAQDAGVSWPYVIPLLLGLLLLTKARTSIAWLGNSSVAFLFGVGAALAIGGALLGSLLPQIQASWVSISPATAGSVEAAVDNVCLAVGTIGTLAYFYFTMGSGGGPRNALIRFWATVGKWVMLITFGAIFGNRIMGYVSLLIERAYFLLGDWLGLVG
;
A
#
# COMPACT_ATOMS: atom_id res chain seq x y z
N MET A 1 31.81 17.37 -12.25
CA MET A 1 30.86 18.44 -12.67
C MET A 1 29.41 17.98 -12.63
N SER A 2 29.09 16.78 -13.13
CA SER A 2 27.75 16.18 -13.00
C SER A 2 27.29 16.03 -11.55
N GLU A 3 28.16 15.55 -10.65
CA GLU A 3 27.81 15.30 -9.25
C GLU A 3 27.46 16.58 -8.49
N VAL A 4 28.28 17.64 -8.63
CA VAL A 4 28.00 18.95 -8.01
C VAL A 4 26.65 19.47 -8.47
N PHE A 5 26.38 19.45 -9.78
CA PHE A 5 25.10 19.88 -10.33
C PHE A 5 23.92 19.07 -9.77
N THR A 6 24.06 17.75 -9.64
CA THR A 6 23.04 16.88 -9.03
C THR A 6 22.81 17.21 -7.56
N VAL A 7 23.88 17.45 -6.77
CA VAL A 7 23.78 17.84 -5.35
C VAL A 7 23.01 19.15 -5.20
N TRP A 8 23.31 20.17 -6.02
CA TRP A 8 22.58 21.44 -6.01
C TRP A 8 21.09 21.27 -6.33
N ILE A 9 20.75 20.48 -7.35
CA ILE A 9 19.35 20.19 -7.69
C ILE A 9 18.65 19.46 -6.54
N ALA A 10 19.28 18.43 -5.99
CA ALA A 10 18.71 17.64 -4.90
C ALA A 10 18.53 18.49 -3.62
N ALA A 11 19.45 19.40 -3.33
CA ALA A 11 19.33 20.33 -2.21
C ALA A 11 18.16 21.30 -2.41
N ILE A 12 18.05 21.94 -3.58
CA ILE A 12 16.95 22.86 -3.89
C ILE A 12 15.60 22.14 -3.82
N LEU A 13 15.49 20.94 -4.39
CA LEU A 13 14.27 20.13 -4.30
C LEU A 13 13.92 19.76 -2.85
N THR A 14 14.91 19.38 -2.05
CA THR A 14 14.71 19.06 -0.63
C THR A 14 14.19 20.27 0.15
N LEU A 15 14.78 21.45 -0.07
CA LEU A 15 14.31 22.71 0.54
C LEU A 15 12.91 23.10 0.06
N THR A 16 12.61 22.87 -1.22
CA THR A 16 11.29 23.12 -1.81
C THR A 16 10.22 22.26 -1.11
N VAL A 17 10.51 21.00 -0.81
CA VAL A 17 9.63 20.11 -0.02
C VAL A 17 9.49 20.59 1.42
N TYR A 18 10.60 20.94 2.09
CA TYR A 18 10.57 21.47 3.47
C TYR A 18 9.85 22.79 3.63
N SER A 19 9.67 23.53 2.55
CA SER A 19 8.94 24.79 2.56
C SER A 19 7.48 24.63 3.02
N TYR A 20 6.94 23.40 2.99
CA TYR A 20 5.67 23.04 3.63
C TYR A 20 5.58 23.42 5.12
N LEU A 21 6.71 23.36 5.84
CA LEU A 21 6.77 23.70 7.27
C LEU A 21 6.42 25.16 7.55
N LEU A 22 6.58 26.04 6.55
CA LEU A 22 6.35 27.49 6.63
C LEU A 22 4.92 27.90 6.22
N ALA A 23 4.03 26.93 5.97
CA ALA A 23 2.68 27.02 5.40
C ALA A 23 2.60 26.73 3.88
N ASP A 24 1.38 26.79 3.37
CA ASP A 24 0.99 26.38 2.03
C ASP A 24 1.48 27.40 0.98
N ASN A 25 2.66 27.17 0.42
CA ASN A 25 3.37 28.13 -0.45
C ASN A 25 3.47 27.61 -1.90
N PRO A 26 3.76 28.47 -2.90
CA PRO A 26 3.85 28.03 -4.30
C PRO A 26 5.01 27.06 -4.55
N LEU A 27 6.07 27.13 -3.75
CA LEU A 27 7.24 26.24 -3.85
C LEU A 27 6.85 24.80 -3.52
N TYR A 28 6.19 24.56 -2.40
CA TYR A 28 5.69 23.24 -2.02
C TYR A 28 4.73 22.67 -3.06
N ARG A 29 3.79 23.48 -3.58
CA ARG A 29 2.87 23.05 -4.65
C ARG A 29 3.61 22.64 -5.93
N LEU A 30 4.70 23.33 -6.28
CA LEU A 30 5.54 22.94 -7.40
C LEU A 30 6.17 21.57 -7.14
N ALA A 31 6.70 21.31 -5.94
CA ALA A 31 7.24 20.00 -5.59
C ALA A 31 6.16 18.91 -5.66
N GLU A 32 4.95 19.18 -5.19
CA GLU A 32 3.82 18.25 -5.28
C GLU A 32 3.46 17.92 -6.75
N HIS A 33 3.31 18.94 -7.60
CA HIS A 33 3.02 18.74 -9.02
C HIS A 33 4.14 17.99 -9.75
N LEU A 34 5.40 18.27 -9.43
CA LEU A 34 6.54 17.55 -9.98
C LEU A 34 6.55 16.08 -9.55
N PHE A 35 6.31 15.82 -8.26
CA PHE A 35 6.29 14.46 -7.70
C PHE A 35 5.13 13.63 -8.25
N VAL A 36 3.91 14.17 -8.22
CA VAL A 36 2.72 13.48 -8.74
C VAL A 36 2.82 13.32 -10.27
N GLY A 37 3.26 14.38 -10.98
CA GLY A 37 3.43 14.37 -12.43
C GLY A 37 4.46 13.34 -12.90
N SER A 38 5.62 13.27 -12.24
CA SER A 38 6.65 12.26 -12.55
C SER A 38 6.17 10.84 -12.24
N SER A 39 5.45 10.64 -11.13
CA SER A 39 4.86 9.35 -10.76
C SER A 39 3.86 8.86 -11.82
N VAL A 40 2.91 9.72 -12.21
CA VAL A 40 1.92 9.41 -13.26
C VAL A 40 2.60 9.17 -14.60
N GLY A 41 3.60 9.98 -14.96
CA GLY A 41 4.37 9.83 -16.19
C GLY A 41 5.11 8.48 -16.25
N TYR A 42 5.80 8.10 -15.17
CA TYR A 42 6.48 6.81 -15.08
C TYR A 42 5.50 5.65 -15.25
N VAL A 43 4.39 5.67 -14.50
CA VAL A 43 3.36 4.63 -14.58
C VAL A 43 2.77 4.54 -16.00
N ALA A 44 2.53 5.67 -16.65
CA ALA A 44 2.02 5.70 -18.04
C ALA A 44 3.01 5.04 -19.02
N VAL A 45 4.31 5.33 -18.90
CA VAL A 45 5.36 4.71 -19.73
C VAL A 45 5.44 3.21 -19.49
N VAL A 46 5.37 2.77 -18.24
CA VAL A 46 5.36 1.35 -17.85
C VAL A 46 4.14 0.65 -18.44
N ILE A 47 2.95 1.22 -18.35
CA ILE A 47 1.72 0.65 -18.92
C ILE A 47 1.86 0.55 -20.45
N LEU A 48 2.36 1.59 -21.11
CA LEU A 48 2.53 1.59 -22.56
C LEU A 48 3.49 0.49 -23.03
N HIS A 49 4.65 0.37 -22.39
CA HIS A 49 5.70 -0.57 -22.82
C HIS A 49 5.47 -1.99 -22.34
N ASN A 50 5.01 -2.19 -21.10
CA ASN A 50 4.95 -3.52 -20.49
C ASN A 50 3.57 -4.16 -20.62
N ILE A 51 2.53 -3.37 -20.92
CA ILE A 51 1.16 -3.85 -21.01
C ILE A 51 0.59 -3.62 -22.40
N LEU A 52 0.33 -2.36 -22.79
CA LEU A 52 -0.39 -2.06 -24.03
C LEU A 52 0.35 -2.56 -25.27
N ARG A 53 1.65 -2.31 -25.38
CA ARG A 53 2.43 -2.77 -26.54
C ARG A 53 2.42 -4.30 -26.69
N PRO A 54 2.88 -5.10 -25.72
CA PRO A 54 2.97 -6.56 -25.90
C PRO A 54 1.62 -7.28 -25.78
N ARG A 55 0.65 -6.74 -25.03
CA ARG A 55 -0.65 -7.42 -24.80
C ARG A 55 -1.74 -7.00 -25.78
N LEU A 56 -1.60 -5.85 -26.46
CA LEU A 56 -2.62 -5.31 -27.34
C LEU A 56 -2.06 -5.02 -28.73
N LEU A 57 -1.06 -4.14 -28.86
CA LEU A 57 -0.60 -3.64 -30.15
C LEU A 57 0.12 -4.70 -30.99
N GLU A 58 1.03 -5.47 -30.38
CA GLU A 58 1.80 -6.50 -31.10
C GLU A 58 0.94 -7.67 -31.59
N PRO A 59 0.03 -8.27 -30.77
CA PRO A 59 -0.90 -9.29 -31.24
C PRO A 59 -1.83 -8.80 -32.37
N LEU A 60 -2.29 -7.54 -32.30
CA LEU A 60 -3.12 -6.93 -33.34
C LEU A 60 -2.36 -6.73 -34.66
N ALA A 61 -1.07 -6.44 -34.60
CA ALA A 61 -0.24 -6.18 -35.78
C ALA A 61 0.24 -7.47 -36.48
N GLN A 62 0.37 -8.57 -35.75
CA GLN A 62 0.96 -9.81 -36.28
C GLN A 62 -0.08 -10.79 -36.84
N ASP A 63 -1.30 -10.85 -36.28
CA ASP A 63 -2.27 -11.87 -36.67
C ASP A 63 -3.72 -11.37 -36.63
N ALA A 64 -4.21 -10.89 -37.78
CA ALA A 64 -5.56 -10.32 -37.89
C ALA A 64 -6.68 -11.38 -37.72
N GLY A 65 -6.39 -12.68 -37.90
CA GLY A 65 -7.37 -13.77 -37.82
C GLY A 65 -7.75 -14.20 -36.39
N VAL A 66 -6.86 -13.98 -35.41
CA VAL A 66 -7.04 -14.36 -33.98
C VAL A 66 -7.42 -13.14 -33.12
N SER A 67 -7.63 -11.99 -33.75
CA SER A 67 -7.70 -10.68 -33.10
C SER A 67 -9.02 -10.34 -32.39
N TRP A 68 -10.09 -11.13 -32.58
CA TRP A 68 -11.43 -10.84 -32.02
C TRP A 68 -11.45 -10.57 -30.50
N PRO A 69 -10.74 -11.34 -29.64
CA PRO A 69 -10.76 -11.10 -28.20
C PRO A 69 -10.07 -9.78 -27.78
N TYR A 70 -9.16 -9.25 -28.61
CA TYR A 70 -8.42 -8.02 -28.32
C TYR A 70 -9.16 -6.75 -28.75
N VAL A 71 -10.20 -6.89 -29.58
CA VAL A 71 -11.06 -5.77 -30.00
C VAL A 71 -11.83 -5.18 -28.82
N ILE A 72 -12.29 -6.02 -27.89
CA ILE A 72 -13.07 -5.56 -26.73
C ILE A 72 -12.19 -4.69 -25.79
N PRO A 73 -11.00 -5.12 -25.34
CA PRO A 73 -10.08 -4.24 -24.59
C PRO A 73 -9.68 -2.98 -25.34
N LEU A 74 -9.45 -3.05 -26.66
CA LEU A 74 -9.12 -1.87 -27.47
C LEU A 74 -10.27 -0.86 -27.46
N LEU A 75 -11.49 -1.33 -27.71
CA LEU A 75 -12.69 -0.50 -27.72
C LEU A 75 -12.95 0.10 -26.33
N LEU A 76 -12.85 -0.68 -25.26
CA LEU A 76 -12.97 -0.17 -23.90
C LEU A 76 -11.88 0.85 -23.57
N GLY A 77 -10.64 0.64 -24.02
CA GLY A 77 -9.54 1.58 -23.88
C GLY A 77 -9.80 2.90 -24.61
N LEU A 78 -10.28 2.85 -25.85
CA LEU A 78 -10.66 4.03 -26.63
C LEU A 78 -11.85 4.78 -26.01
N LEU A 79 -12.87 4.05 -25.55
CA LEU A 79 -13.99 4.64 -24.82
C LEU A 79 -13.54 5.32 -23.54
N LEU A 80 -12.53 4.79 -22.84
CA LEU A 80 -11.98 5.44 -21.64
C LEU A 80 -11.37 6.82 -21.97
N LEU A 81 -10.70 6.97 -23.13
CA LEU A 81 -10.13 8.26 -23.55
C LEU A 81 -11.19 9.34 -23.76
N THR A 82 -12.43 8.98 -24.09
CA THR A 82 -13.53 9.95 -24.24
C THR A 82 -13.84 10.70 -22.95
N LYS A 83 -13.47 10.14 -21.78
CA LYS A 83 -13.65 10.78 -20.47
C LYS A 83 -12.82 12.05 -20.29
N ALA A 84 -11.79 12.26 -21.10
CA ALA A 84 -11.01 13.51 -21.10
C ALA A 84 -11.84 14.72 -21.60
N ARG A 85 -12.91 14.49 -22.37
CA ARG A 85 -13.83 15.56 -22.82
C ARG A 85 -15.19 15.41 -22.17
N THR A 86 -15.64 16.46 -21.47
CA THR A 86 -16.91 16.49 -20.73
C THR A 86 -18.15 16.18 -21.59
N SER A 87 -18.16 16.55 -22.87
CA SER A 87 -19.29 16.33 -23.78
C SER A 87 -19.49 14.86 -24.21
N ILE A 88 -18.45 14.02 -24.22
CA ILE A 88 -18.51 12.62 -24.71
C ILE A 88 -18.24 11.64 -23.54
N ALA A 89 -17.98 12.15 -22.34
CA ALA A 89 -17.60 11.36 -21.18
C ALA A 89 -18.57 10.21 -20.82
N TRP A 90 -19.86 10.32 -21.19
CA TRP A 90 -20.85 9.27 -20.95
C TRP A 90 -20.50 7.94 -21.63
N LEU A 91 -19.84 7.99 -22.80
CA LEU A 91 -19.41 6.81 -23.56
C LEU A 91 -18.32 6.02 -22.80
N GLY A 92 -17.53 6.70 -21.97
CA GLY A 92 -16.51 6.10 -21.12
C GLY A 92 -17.06 5.42 -19.87
N ASN A 93 -18.35 5.58 -19.53
CA ASN A 93 -18.92 5.00 -18.30
C ASN A 93 -18.85 3.47 -18.29
N SER A 94 -19.06 2.81 -19.44
CA SER A 94 -18.95 1.36 -19.56
C SER A 94 -17.53 0.86 -19.24
N SER A 95 -16.50 1.54 -19.76
CA SER A 95 -15.10 1.22 -19.47
C SER A 95 -14.74 1.43 -18.01
N VAL A 96 -15.27 2.50 -17.40
CA VAL A 96 -15.06 2.81 -15.98
C VAL A 96 -15.76 1.77 -15.10
N ALA A 97 -16.99 1.38 -15.43
CA ALA A 97 -17.72 0.33 -14.72
C ALA A 97 -16.97 -1.01 -14.77
N PHE A 98 -16.43 -1.36 -15.95
CA PHE A 98 -15.57 -2.54 -16.08
C PHE A 98 -14.31 -2.44 -15.21
N LEU A 99 -13.62 -1.28 -15.21
CA LEU A 99 -12.43 -1.05 -14.38
C LEU A 99 -12.74 -1.17 -12.88
N PHE A 100 -13.88 -0.65 -12.43
CA PHE A 100 -14.34 -0.83 -11.04
C PHE A 100 -14.67 -2.28 -10.72
N GLY A 101 -15.32 -3.01 -11.63
CA GLY A 101 -15.60 -4.43 -11.46
C GLY A 101 -14.32 -5.26 -11.32
N VAL A 102 -13.35 -5.04 -12.21
CA VAL A 102 -12.03 -5.68 -12.14
C VAL A 102 -11.28 -5.26 -10.87
N GLY A 103 -11.31 -3.97 -10.51
CA GLY A 103 -10.67 -3.46 -9.30
C GLY A 103 -11.26 -4.09 -8.02
N ALA A 104 -12.59 -4.22 -7.94
CA ALA A 104 -13.26 -4.89 -6.84
C ALA A 104 -12.94 -6.39 -6.80
N ALA A 105 -12.94 -7.07 -7.94
CA ALA A 105 -12.58 -8.48 -8.03
C ALA A 105 -11.13 -8.72 -7.58
N LEU A 106 -10.19 -7.88 -8.01
CA LEU A 106 -8.78 -7.95 -7.60
C LEU A 106 -8.60 -7.59 -6.12
N ALA A 107 -9.32 -6.62 -5.59
CA ALA A 107 -9.26 -6.26 -4.17
C ALA A 107 -9.79 -7.39 -3.28
N ILE A 108 -10.95 -7.95 -3.62
CA ILE A 108 -11.55 -9.06 -2.86
C ILE A 108 -10.69 -10.33 -3.01
N GLY A 109 -10.32 -10.69 -4.24
CA GLY A 109 -9.47 -11.85 -4.51
C GLY A 109 -8.09 -11.71 -3.88
N GLY A 110 -7.49 -10.54 -3.95
CA GLY A 110 -6.21 -10.22 -3.31
C GLY A 110 -6.26 -10.26 -1.79
N ALA A 111 -7.34 -9.76 -1.17
CA ALA A 111 -7.55 -9.92 0.26
C ALA A 111 -7.74 -11.39 0.65
N LEU A 112 -8.54 -12.15 -0.11
CA LEU A 112 -8.80 -13.54 0.22
C LEU A 112 -7.55 -14.42 0.07
N LEU A 113 -6.89 -14.35 -1.08
CA LEU A 113 -5.74 -15.20 -1.41
C LEU A 113 -4.43 -14.66 -0.84
N GLY A 114 -4.29 -13.34 -0.75
CA GLY A 114 -3.05 -12.69 -0.31
C GLY A 114 -2.94 -12.49 1.19
N SER A 115 -4.06 -12.38 1.91
CA SER A 115 -4.02 -12.22 3.37
C SER A 115 -4.84 -13.26 4.13
N LEU A 116 -6.13 -13.45 3.83
CA LEU A 116 -6.99 -14.32 4.65
C LEU A 116 -6.54 -15.79 4.64
N LEU A 117 -6.34 -16.40 3.47
CA LEU A 117 -5.92 -17.80 3.40
C LEU A 117 -4.52 -18.03 4.00
N PRO A 118 -3.49 -17.23 3.67
CA PRO A 118 -2.20 -17.33 4.33
C PRO A 118 -2.29 -17.15 5.85
N GLN A 119 -3.15 -16.25 6.33
CA GLN A 119 -3.34 -16.04 7.77
C GLN A 119 -3.99 -17.25 8.46
N ILE A 120 -4.97 -17.89 7.83
CA ILE A 120 -5.58 -19.14 8.34
C ILE A 120 -4.52 -20.24 8.41
N GLN A 121 -3.73 -20.39 7.34
CA GLN A 121 -2.65 -21.38 7.29
C GLN A 121 -1.57 -21.11 8.34
N ALA A 122 -1.16 -19.86 8.50
CA ALA A 122 -0.18 -19.44 9.52
C ALA A 122 -0.71 -19.63 10.95
N SER A 123 -2.03 -19.76 11.13
CA SER A 123 -2.65 -20.05 12.43
C SER A 123 -2.76 -21.55 12.73
N TRP A 124 -2.48 -22.44 11.76
CA TRP A 124 -2.40 -23.89 11.98
C TRP A 124 -1.06 -24.28 12.61
N VAL A 125 -0.88 -23.86 13.86
CA VAL A 125 0.36 -24.05 14.59
C VAL A 125 0.22 -25.16 15.63
N SER A 126 1.24 -26.01 15.76
CA SER A 126 1.27 -27.07 16.77
C SER A 126 1.74 -26.53 18.11
N ILE A 127 0.93 -26.76 19.16
CA ILE A 127 1.18 -26.27 20.53
C ILE A 127 2.02 -27.27 21.34
N SER A 128 2.16 -28.52 20.89
CA SER A 128 2.95 -29.53 21.60
C SER A 128 4.46 -29.29 21.39
N PRO A 129 5.28 -29.23 22.45
CA PRO A 129 6.73 -29.06 22.35
C PRO A 129 7.41 -30.15 21.51
N ALA A 130 6.86 -31.36 21.49
CA ALA A 130 7.39 -32.49 20.74
C ALA A 130 7.26 -32.32 19.21
N THR A 131 6.31 -31.52 18.75
CA THR A 131 6.05 -31.22 17.33
C THR A 131 6.44 -29.80 16.94
N ALA A 132 6.59 -28.89 17.91
CA ALA A 132 7.07 -27.52 17.70
C ALA A 132 8.61 -27.42 17.61
N GLY A 133 9.35 -28.46 18.01
CA GLY A 133 10.81 -28.54 17.90
C GLY A 133 11.59 -27.92 19.06
N SER A 134 11.01 -26.96 19.79
CA SER A 134 11.57 -26.40 21.03
C SER A 134 10.48 -25.88 21.97
N VAL A 135 10.83 -25.68 23.24
CA VAL A 135 9.93 -25.08 24.25
C VAL A 135 9.65 -23.61 23.92
N GLU A 136 10.64 -22.88 23.40
CA GLU A 136 10.50 -21.49 22.99
C GLU A 136 9.49 -21.34 21.84
N ALA A 137 9.62 -22.18 20.80
CA ALA A 137 8.66 -22.21 19.71
C ALA A 137 7.24 -22.57 20.19
N ALA A 138 7.10 -23.50 21.14
CA ALA A 138 5.80 -23.83 21.71
C ALA A 138 5.17 -22.64 22.46
N VAL A 139 5.97 -21.85 23.19
CA VAL A 139 5.50 -20.63 23.87
C VAL A 139 5.06 -19.57 22.86
N ASP A 140 5.84 -19.33 21.81
CA ASP A 140 5.48 -18.40 20.74
C ASP A 140 4.19 -18.80 20.04
N ASN A 141 4.02 -20.10 19.77
CA ASN A 141 2.83 -20.67 19.15
C ASN A 141 1.58 -20.48 20.04
N VAL A 142 1.73 -20.63 21.36
CA VAL A 142 0.65 -20.36 22.34
C VAL A 142 0.33 -18.87 22.37
N CYS A 143 1.34 -17.99 22.42
CA CYS A 143 1.15 -16.55 22.38
C CYS A 143 0.42 -16.11 21.10
N LEU A 144 0.76 -16.70 19.95
CA LEU A 144 0.07 -16.47 18.67
C LEU A 144 -1.39 -16.91 18.75
N ALA A 145 -1.67 -18.12 19.25
CA ALA A 145 -3.04 -18.63 19.37
C ALA A 145 -3.89 -17.78 20.34
N VAL A 146 -3.35 -17.43 21.50
CA VAL A 146 -4.00 -16.59 22.51
C VAL A 146 -4.25 -15.18 21.97
N GLY A 147 -3.25 -14.58 21.32
CA GLY A 147 -3.33 -13.24 20.75
C GLY A 147 -4.34 -13.15 19.61
N THR A 148 -4.36 -14.14 18.71
CA THR A 148 -5.33 -14.20 17.60
C THR A 148 -6.76 -14.39 18.10
N ILE A 149 -7.00 -15.34 19.00
CA ILE A 149 -8.32 -15.56 19.61
C ILE A 149 -8.78 -14.33 20.38
N GLY A 150 -7.91 -13.74 21.21
CA GLY A 150 -8.23 -12.54 21.97
C GLY A 150 -8.59 -11.36 21.06
N THR A 151 -7.83 -11.16 19.98
CA THR A 151 -8.07 -10.08 19.01
C THR A 151 -9.39 -10.27 18.27
N LEU A 152 -9.69 -11.49 17.82
CA LEU A 152 -10.99 -11.79 17.20
C LEU A 152 -12.15 -11.57 18.17
N ALA A 153 -11.99 -11.99 19.43
CA ALA A 153 -12.98 -11.75 20.48
C ALA A 153 -13.19 -10.24 20.71
N TYR A 154 -12.12 -9.44 20.75
CA TYR A 154 -12.21 -7.98 20.89
C TYR A 154 -13.04 -7.35 19.76
N PHE A 155 -12.76 -7.68 18.50
CA PHE A 155 -13.47 -7.09 17.36
C PHE A 155 -14.91 -7.58 17.21
N TYR A 156 -15.16 -8.87 17.42
CA TYR A 156 -16.49 -9.46 17.28
C TYR A 156 -17.47 -8.90 18.33
N PHE A 157 -17.04 -8.75 19.58
CA PHE A 157 -17.93 -8.37 20.69
C PHE A 157 -18.04 -6.86 20.93
N THR A 158 -17.14 -6.04 20.37
CA THR A 158 -17.30 -4.58 20.38
C THR A 158 -18.56 -4.13 19.60
N MET A 159 -19.12 -5.00 18.74
CA MET A 159 -20.32 -4.72 17.94
C MET A 159 -21.66 -5.22 18.53
N GLY A 160 -21.69 -5.93 19.67
CA GLY A 160 -22.94 -6.47 20.22
C GLY A 160 -22.87 -6.83 21.70
N SER A 161 -23.21 -5.89 22.58
CA SER A 161 -23.15 -6.08 24.03
C SER A 161 -24.53 -6.40 24.63
N GLY A 162 -24.91 -7.67 24.64
CA GLY A 162 -26.01 -8.21 25.47
C GLY A 162 -25.46 -8.79 26.79
N GLY A 163 -25.96 -8.32 27.94
CA GLY A 163 -25.44 -8.67 29.26
C GLY A 163 -25.88 -10.05 29.76
N GLY A 164 -24.92 -10.94 30.05
CA GLY A 164 -25.12 -12.22 30.73
C GLY A 164 -23.83 -12.77 31.37
N PRO A 165 -23.86 -13.85 32.18
CA PRO A 165 -22.67 -14.37 32.88
C PRO A 165 -21.62 -15.01 31.95
N ARG A 166 -22.04 -15.54 30.79
CA ARG A 166 -21.14 -15.98 29.69
C ARG A 166 -20.26 -14.82 29.16
N ASN A 167 -20.65 -13.59 29.46
CA ASN A 167 -19.96 -12.37 29.03
C ASN A 167 -18.67 -12.13 29.83
N ALA A 168 -18.46 -12.75 31.02
CA ALA A 168 -17.26 -12.52 31.84
C ALA A 168 -15.99 -13.14 31.23
N LEU A 169 -16.03 -14.42 30.85
CA LEU A 169 -14.91 -15.10 30.19
C LEU A 169 -14.61 -14.47 28.82
N ILE A 170 -15.65 -14.12 28.07
CA ILE A 170 -15.52 -13.47 26.77
C ILE A 170 -14.93 -12.06 26.90
N ARG A 171 -15.32 -11.30 27.92
CA ARG A 171 -14.73 -9.98 28.22
C ARG A 171 -13.27 -10.07 28.62
N PHE A 172 -12.86 -11.14 29.32
CA PHE A 172 -11.46 -11.38 29.62
C PHE A 172 -10.64 -11.56 28.33
N TRP A 173 -11.07 -12.45 27.44
CA TRP A 173 -10.40 -12.66 26.14
C TRP A 173 -10.39 -11.41 25.25
N ALA A 174 -11.48 -10.66 25.21
CA ALA A 174 -11.54 -9.38 24.51
C ALA A 174 -10.60 -8.32 25.12
N THR A 175 -10.39 -8.33 26.44
CA THR A 175 -9.43 -7.44 27.11
C THR A 175 -8.01 -7.81 26.74
N VAL A 176 -7.67 -9.11 26.73
CA VAL A 176 -6.37 -9.60 26.26
C VAL A 176 -6.13 -9.15 24.81
N GLY A 177 -7.11 -9.34 23.93
CA GLY A 177 -7.04 -8.85 22.54
C GLY A 177 -6.81 -7.36 22.43
N LYS A 178 -7.51 -6.54 23.23
CA LYS A 178 -7.31 -5.08 23.26
C LYS A 178 -5.87 -4.72 23.60
N TRP A 179 -5.27 -5.36 24.60
CA TRP A 179 -3.88 -5.12 24.98
C TRP A 179 -2.90 -5.54 23.89
N VAL A 180 -3.09 -6.73 23.31
CA VAL A 180 -2.27 -7.22 22.18
C VAL A 180 -2.33 -6.23 21.01
N MET A 181 -3.52 -5.75 20.66
CA MET A 181 -3.71 -4.75 19.61
C MET A 181 -3.04 -3.41 19.92
N LEU A 182 -3.17 -2.93 21.17
CA LEU A 182 -2.54 -1.68 21.60
C LEU A 182 -1.01 -1.75 21.51
N ILE A 183 -0.42 -2.86 21.97
CA ILE A 183 1.03 -3.10 21.91
C ILE A 183 1.48 -3.16 20.45
N THR A 184 0.77 -3.92 19.61
CA THR A 184 1.14 -4.10 18.19
C THR A 184 1.06 -2.80 17.41
N PHE A 185 -0.02 -2.04 17.56
CA PHE A 185 -0.15 -0.72 16.92
C PHE A 185 0.86 0.29 17.47
N GLY A 186 1.14 0.25 18.78
CA GLY A 186 2.18 1.07 19.39
C GLY A 186 3.56 0.79 18.79
N ALA A 187 3.91 -0.49 18.61
CA ALA A 187 5.17 -0.90 17.97
C ALA A 187 5.24 -0.45 16.50
N ILE A 188 4.17 -0.64 15.72
CA ILE A 188 4.11 -0.20 14.30
C ILE A 188 4.26 1.32 14.20
N PHE A 189 3.58 2.06 15.07
CA PHE A 189 3.67 3.52 15.13
C PHE A 189 5.08 3.99 15.51
N GLY A 190 5.68 3.37 16.52
CA GLY A 190 7.06 3.66 16.94
C GLY A 190 8.07 3.42 15.81
N ASN A 191 7.95 2.28 15.11
CA ASN A 191 8.80 1.97 13.96
C ASN A 191 8.64 3.01 12.84
N ARG A 192 7.41 3.50 12.61
CA ARG A 192 7.15 4.53 11.60
C ARG A 192 7.75 5.88 11.97
N ILE A 193 7.65 6.30 13.23
CA ILE A 193 8.31 7.53 13.72
C ILE A 193 9.82 7.39 13.55
N MET A 194 10.41 6.27 13.97
CA MET A 194 11.85 6.03 13.83
C MET A 194 12.28 6.13 12.37
N GLY A 195 11.51 5.56 11.45
CA GLY A 195 11.75 5.69 10.00
C GLY A 195 11.69 7.14 9.53
N TYR A 196 10.70 7.93 9.98
CA TYR A 196 10.61 9.35 9.62
C TYR A 196 11.75 10.20 10.20
N VAL A 197 12.14 9.95 11.45
CA VAL A 197 13.28 10.64 12.08
C VAL A 197 14.58 10.27 11.38
N SER A 198 14.79 9.00 11.02
CA SER A 198 15.96 8.56 10.26
C SER A 198 16.05 9.29 8.91
N LEU A 199 14.96 9.31 8.14
CA LEU A 199 14.90 10.03 6.87
C LEU A 199 15.14 11.53 7.04
N LEU A 200 14.63 12.14 8.12
CA LEU A 200 14.88 13.55 8.43
C LEU A 200 16.36 13.81 8.72
N ILE A 201 17.00 12.96 9.52
CA ILE A 201 18.44 13.04 9.83
C ILE A 201 19.27 12.91 8.56
N GLU A 202 18.96 11.93 7.70
CA GLU A 202 19.64 11.73 6.42
C GLU A 202 19.57 12.99 5.53
N ARG A 203 18.39 13.61 5.44
CA ARG A 203 18.20 14.85 4.66
C ARG A 203 18.91 16.05 5.28
N ALA A 204 18.95 16.13 6.61
CA ALA A 204 19.69 17.17 7.31
C ALA A 204 21.21 17.03 7.11
N TYR A 205 21.74 15.80 7.21
CA TYR A 205 23.14 15.51 6.94
C TYR A 205 23.52 15.81 5.48
N PHE A 206 22.68 15.43 4.52
CA PHE A 206 22.86 15.78 3.11
C PHE A 206 22.93 17.30 2.88
N LEU A 207 22.03 18.08 3.51
CA LEU A 207 22.03 19.54 3.35
C LEU A 207 23.23 20.21 4.03
N LEU A 208 23.60 19.78 5.23
CA LEU A 208 24.67 20.39 6.02
C LEU A 208 26.07 19.93 5.61
N GLY A 209 26.23 18.66 5.27
CA GLY A 209 27.49 18.06 4.87
C GLY A 209 27.71 18.11 3.37
N ASP A 210 26.98 17.32 2.60
CA ASP A 210 27.22 17.17 1.16
C ASP A 210 27.01 18.46 0.37
N TRP A 211 26.04 19.29 0.77
CA TRP A 211 25.74 20.55 0.07
C TRP A 211 26.49 21.76 0.64
N LEU A 212 26.42 22.01 1.95
CA LEU A 212 27.04 23.19 2.59
C LEU A 212 28.49 22.97 3.08
N GLY A 213 28.94 21.72 3.25
CA GLY A 213 30.29 21.39 3.73
C GLY A 213 30.55 21.77 5.19
N LEU A 214 29.50 22.01 5.99
CA LEU A 214 29.61 22.49 7.38
C LEU A 214 29.83 21.36 8.38
N VAL A 215 29.39 20.15 8.04
CA VAL A 215 29.50 18.95 8.88
C VAL A 215 30.13 17.86 8.04
N GLY A 216 31.30 17.37 8.48
CA GLY A 216 31.92 16.14 7.99
C GLY A 216 31.49 14.96 8.84
#